data_AF-A0A9W9A6Y3-F1
#
_entry.id   AF-A0A9W9A6Y3-F1
#
_cell.length_a   1.000
_cell.length_b   1.000
_cell.length_c   1.000
_cell.angle_alpha   90.00
_cell.angle_beta   90.00
_cell.angle_gamma   90.00
#
_symmetry.space_group_name_H-M   'P 1'
#
loop_
_entity.id
_entity.type
_entity.pdbx_description
1 polymer ?
#
loop_
_entity_poly.entity_id
_entity_poly.type
_entity_poly.pdbx_seq_one_letter_code
_entity_poly.pdbx_strand_id
1 'polypeptide(L)'
;CRFGCRALEDPHHLFVECKRYTEWRVETSKEIENRTRRKTTEKGFEETSQTSHIPKLDSLLPYSPTMTPIAREQLLHHLAADWHTHIIRLAGRILGDYQREMA
;
A
#
# COMPACT_ATOMS: atom_id res chain seq x y z
N CYS A 1 17.45 11.32 12.20
CA CYS A 1 16.78 10.47 13.20
C CYS A 1 17.81 9.68 13.97
N ARG A 2 17.42 9.12 15.12
CA ARG A 2 18.26 8.34 16.04
C ARG A 2 18.82 7.06 15.41
N PHE A 3 18.25 6.59 14.29
CA PHE A 3 18.77 5.48 13.50
C PHE A 3 19.83 5.88 12.45
N GLY A 4 20.40 7.08 12.53
CA GLY A 4 21.48 7.53 11.64
C GLY A 4 21.05 8.13 10.30
N CYS A 5 19.76 8.46 10.11
CA CYS A 5 19.32 9.20 8.92
C CYS A 5 19.61 10.70 9.05
N ARG A 6 19.95 11.35 7.93
CA ARG A 6 20.20 12.79 7.81
C ARG A 6 18.91 13.61 7.63
N ALA A 7 17.88 13.28 8.40
CA ALA A 7 16.55 13.91 8.36
C ALA A 7 16.01 14.10 9.79
N LEU A 8 15.04 15.01 9.95
CA LEU A 8 14.36 15.22 11.22
C LEU A 8 13.59 13.97 11.65
N GLU A 9 13.56 13.70 12.94
CA GLU A 9 12.80 12.59 13.51
C GLU A 9 11.36 13.04 13.74
N ASP A 10 10.58 13.06 12.67
CA ASP A 10 9.16 13.35 12.69
C ASP A 10 8.35 12.14 12.17
N PRO A 11 7.01 12.14 12.35
CA PRO A 11 6.16 11.05 11.87
C PRO A 11 6.33 10.78 10.37
N HIS A 12 6.45 11.81 9.54
CA HIS A 12 6.63 11.63 8.10
C HIS A 12 7.92 10.86 7.83
N HIS A 13 9.03 11.28 8.42
CA HIS A 13 10.31 10.60 8.24
C HIS A 13 10.21 9.14 8.68
N LEU A 14 9.70 8.86 9.89
CA LEU A 14 9.63 7.49 10.41
C LEU A 14 8.78 6.57 9.53
N PHE A 15 7.59 7.02 9.10
CA PHE A 15 6.66 6.17 8.37
C PHE A 15 6.92 6.10 6.86
N VAL A 16 7.50 7.14 6.26
CA VAL A 16 7.61 7.27 4.79
C VAL A 16 9.03 7.06 4.28
N GLU A 17 10.03 7.62 4.97
CA GLU A 17 11.37 7.79 4.38
C GLU A 17 12.50 7.10 5.15
N CYS A 18 12.30 6.78 6.41
CA CYS A 18 13.35 6.29 7.30
C CYS A 18 13.94 4.99 6.74
N LYS A 19 15.27 4.99 6.57
CA LYS A 19 16.00 3.88 5.94
C LYS A 19 15.82 2.57 6.72
N ARG A 20 15.75 2.65 8.05
CA ARG A 20 15.53 1.53 8.97
C ARG A 20 14.30 0.69 8.63
N TYR A 21 13.24 1.32 8.11
CA TYR A 21 11.94 0.69 7.85
C TYR A 21 11.67 0.47 6.35
N THR A 22 12.68 0.64 5.50
CA THR A 22 12.53 0.47 4.04
C THR A 22 12.04 -0.91 3.67
N GLU A 23 12.60 -1.96 4.28
CA GLU A 23 12.23 -3.33 3.99
C GLU A 23 10.76 -3.60 4.32
N TRP A 24 10.26 -3.09 5.44
CA TRP A 24 8.86 -3.27 5.83
C TRP A 24 7.91 -2.54 4.88
N ARG A 25 8.27 -1.34 4.41
CA ARG A 25 7.49 -0.63 3.37
C ARG A 25 7.45 -1.42 2.07
N VAL A 26 8.58 -1.96 1.63
CA VAL A 26 8.67 -2.77 0.40
C VAL A 26 7.89 -4.07 0.54
N GLU A 27 8.02 -4.77 1.67
CA GLU A 27 7.27 -5.99 2.01
C GLU A 27 5.76 -5.74 1.95
N THR A 28 5.27 -4.73 2.68
CA THR A 28 3.84 -4.37 2.68
C THR A 28 3.35 -3.93 1.31
N SER A 29 4.15 -3.17 0.55
CA SER A 29 3.76 -2.75 -0.81
C SER A 29 3.60 -3.95 -1.73
N LYS A 30 4.54 -4.90 -1.71
CA LYS A 30 4.44 -6.15 -2.48
C LYS A 30 3.23 -6.99 -2.06
N GLU A 31 2.92 -7.06 -0.77
CA GLU A 31 1.73 -7.75 -0.27
C GLU A 31 0.44 -7.13 -0.82
N ILE A 32 0.34 -5.80 -0.76
CA ILE A 32 -0.79 -5.03 -1.30
C ILE A 32 -0.93 -5.25 -2.82
N GLU A 33 0.17 -5.16 -3.56
CA GLU A 33 0.20 -5.39 -5.01
C GLU A 33 -0.26 -6.81 -5.36
N ASN A 34 0.31 -7.83 -4.70
CA ASN A 34 -0.06 -9.22 -4.94
C ASN A 34 -1.55 -9.47 -4.65
N ARG A 35 -2.07 -8.90 -3.56
CA ARG A 35 -3.48 -9.04 -3.17
C ARG A 35 -4.42 -8.31 -4.14
N THR A 36 -4.02 -7.13 -4.59
CA THR A 36 -4.72 -6.35 -5.61
C THR A 36 -4.79 -7.14 -6.91
N ARG A 37 -3.65 -7.62 -7.40
CA ARG A 37 -3.58 -8.44 -8.62
C ARG A 37 -4.48 -9.66 -8.51
N ARG A 38 -4.45 -10.40 -7.41
CA ARG A 38 -5.34 -11.57 -7.21
C ARG A 38 -6.83 -11.21 -7.31
N LYS A 39 -7.29 -10.16 -6.60
CA LYS A 39 -8.69 -9.72 -6.66
C LYS A 39 -9.11 -9.22 -8.05
N THR A 40 -8.17 -8.61 -8.77
CA THR A 40 -8.37 -8.12 -10.13
C THR A 40 -8.42 -9.29 -11.13
N THR A 41 -7.52 -10.27 -11.04
CA THR A 41 -7.55 -11.49 -11.87
C THR A 41 -8.78 -12.36 -11.59
N GLU A 42 -9.16 -12.55 -10.32
CA GLU A 42 -10.38 -13.29 -9.93
C GLU A 42 -11.66 -12.69 -10.54
N LYS A 43 -11.65 -11.37 -10.81
CA LYS A 43 -12.76 -10.67 -11.46
C LYS A 43 -12.60 -10.49 -12.98
N GLY A 44 -11.59 -11.12 -13.60
CA GLY A 44 -11.43 -11.19 -15.06
C GLY A 44 -10.73 -9.99 -15.72
N PHE A 45 -9.80 -9.32 -15.03
CA PHE A 45 -9.02 -8.20 -15.56
C PHE A 45 -7.62 -8.63 -16.03
N GLU A 46 -7.22 -8.20 -17.23
CA GLU A 46 -5.85 -8.28 -17.74
C GLU A 46 -5.04 -7.04 -17.30
N GLU A 47 -3.92 -7.28 -16.63
CA GLU A 47 -3.10 -6.26 -15.94
C GLU A 47 -2.34 -5.37 -16.95
N THR A 48 -2.65 -4.06 -17.00
CA THR A 48 -1.78 -3.09 -17.67
C THR A 48 -0.72 -2.59 -16.70
N SER A 49 0.52 -3.02 -16.90
CA SER A 49 1.68 -2.52 -16.18
C SER A 49 1.84 -1.01 -16.37
N GLN A 50 1.50 -0.21 -15.36
CA GLN A 50 1.94 1.18 -15.31
C GLN A 50 2.59 1.51 -13.97
N THR A 51 3.89 1.77 -14.07
CA THR A 51 4.80 2.10 -12.97
C THR A 51 4.78 3.60 -12.68
N SER A 52 4.97 3.91 -11.39
CA SER A 52 5.25 5.21 -10.77
C SER A 52 4.05 6.11 -10.45
N HIS A 53 4.09 6.60 -9.19
CA HIS A 53 3.20 7.55 -8.52
C HIS A 53 1.76 7.09 -8.29
N ILE A 54 1.40 6.98 -6.99
CA ILE A 54 0.12 6.53 -6.44
C ILE A 54 -1.05 6.95 -7.35
N PRO A 55 -1.56 6.05 -8.20
CA PRO A 55 -2.60 6.40 -9.15
C PRO A 55 -3.92 6.49 -8.40
N LYS A 56 -4.84 7.33 -8.89
CA LYS A 56 -6.26 7.20 -8.53
C LYS A 56 -6.64 5.75 -8.85
N LEU A 57 -7.05 4.99 -7.84
CA LEU A 57 -7.30 3.54 -7.96
C LEU A 57 -8.22 3.19 -9.15
N ASP A 58 -9.07 4.15 -9.54
CA ASP A 58 -9.87 4.12 -10.76
C ASP A 58 -9.11 3.83 -12.05
N SER A 59 -7.89 4.35 -12.21
CA SER A 59 -7.07 4.20 -13.43
C SER A 59 -6.28 2.89 -13.45
N LEU A 60 -6.24 2.15 -12.34
CA LEU A 60 -5.52 0.87 -12.23
C LEU A 60 -6.39 -0.33 -12.59
N LEU A 61 -7.71 -0.15 -12.69
CA LEU A 61 -8.61 -1.22 -13.10
C LEU A 61 -8.85 -1.12 -14.61
N PRO A 62 -8.47 -2.13 -15.40
CA PRO A 62 -8.80 -2.18 -16.81
C PRO A 62 -10.31 -2.13 -16.99
N TYR A 63 -10.76 -1.67 -18.16
CA TYR A 63 -12.17 -1.81 -18.52
C TYR A 63 -12.47 -3.28 -18.82
N SER A 64 -13.49 -3.85 -18.18
CA SER A 64 -14.00 -5.19 -18.53
C SER A 64 -15.41 -5.07 -19.10
N PRO A 65 -15.67 -5.60 -20.30
CA PRO A 65 -16.99 -5.57 -20.91
C PRO A 65 -18.03 -6.43 -20.16
N THR A 66 -17.59 -7.29 -19.24
CA THR A 66 -18.48 -8.15 -18.44
C THR A 66 -18.78 -7.57 -17.06
N MET A 67 -18.16 -6.45 -16.66
CA MET A 67 -18.32 -5.89 -15.32
C MET A 67 -19.34 -4.74 -15.28
N THR A 68 -20.31 -4.84 -14.38
CA THR A 68 -21.27 -3.75 -14.15
C THR A 68 -20.62 -2.60 -13.38
N PRO A 69 -21.14 -1.36 -13.51
CA PRO A 69 -20.63 -0.22 -12.74
C PRO A 69 -20.64 -0.45 -11.22
N ILE A 70 -21.68 -1.12 -10.71
CA ILE A 70 -21.79 -1.47 -9.27
C ILE A 70 -20.69 -2.46 -8.86
N ALA A 71 -20.44 -3.48 -9.67
CA ALA A 71 -19.38 -4.45 -9.39
C ALA A 71 -17.98 -3.79 -9.41
N ARG A 72 -17.78 -2.77 -10.26
CA ARG A 72 -16.58 -1.93 -10.29
C ARG A 72 -16.40 -1.15 -8.99
N GLU A 73 -17.44 -0.45 -8.56
CA GLU A 73 -17.41 0.38 -7.35
C GLU A 73 -17.14 -0.48 -6.10
N GLN A 74 -17.79 -1.65 -6.00
CA GLN A 74 -17.53 -2.61 -4.93
C GLN A 74 -16.08 -3.11 -4.93
N LEU A 75 -15.49 -3.39 -6.11
CA LEU A 75 -14.09 -3.79 -6.22
C LEU A 75 -13.16 -2.67 -5.72
N LEU A 76 -13.38 -1.44 -6.16
CA LEU A 76 -12.59 -0.28 -5.73
C LEU A 76 -12.67 -0.07 -4.22
N HIS A 77 -13.88 -0.14 -3.65
CA HIS A 77 -14.07 -0.03 -2.21
C HIS A 77 -13.32 -1.14 -1.46
N HIS A 78 -13.39 -2.38 -1.93
CA HIS A 78 -12.66 -3.51 -1.32
C HIS A 78 -11.15 -3.38 -1.43
N LEU A 79 -10.64 -2.85 -2.54
CA LEU A 79 -9.21 -2.60 -2.72
C LEU A 79 -8.74 -1.47 -1.79
N ALA A 80 -9.47 -0.36 -1.74
CA ALA A 80 -9.16 0.77 -0.86
C ALA A 80 -9.17 0.35 0.62
N ALA A 81 -10.16 -0.43 1.06
CA ALA A 81 -10.24 -0.93 2.44
C ALA A 81 -9.08 -1.87 2.79
N ASP A 82 -8.70 -2.76 1.87
CA ASP A 82 -7.53 -3.62 2.04
C ASP A 82 -6.26 -2.77 2.18
N TRP A 83 -6.01 -1.85 1.24
CA TRP A 83 -4.83 -0.99 1.25
C TRP A 83 -4.73 -0.19 2.54
N HIS A 84 -5.84 0.42 2.97
CA HIS A 84 -5.94 1.17 4.22
C HIS A 84 -5.56 0.29 5.43
N THR A 85 -6.08 -0.93 5.49
CA THR A 85 -5.78 -1.88 6.58
C THR A 85 -4.31 -2.25 6.62
N HIS A 86 -3.68 -2.53 5.47
CA HIS A 86 -2.26 -2.89 5.41
C HIS A 86 -1.36 -1.70 5.82
N ILE A 87 -1.69 -0.48 5.39
CA ILE A 87 -0.94 0.73 5.76
C ILE A 87 -1.04 0.99 7.27
N ILE A 88 -2.23 0.86 7.88
CA ILE A 88 -2.40 1.01 9.34
C ILE A 88 -1.55 -0.02 10.10
N ARG A 89 -1.57 -1.28 9.66
CA ARG A 89 -0.76 -2.34 10.29
C ARG A 89 0.72 -2.05 10.20
N LEU A 90 1.20 -1.58 9.05
CA LEU A 90 2.58 -1.15 8.87
C LEU A 90 2.94 0.02 9.79
N ALA A 91 2.09 1.05 9.87
CA ALA A 91 2.31 2.19 10.76
C ALA A 91 2.38 1.75 12.24
N GLY A 92 1.48 0.86 12.66
CA GLY A 92 1.52 0.28 14.01
C GLY A 92 2.78 -0.54 14.27
N ARG A 93 3.24 -1.32 13.29
CA ARG A 93 4.50 -2.10 13.37
C ARG A 93 5.71 -1.18 13.53
N ILE A 94 5.82 -0.14 12.70
CA ILE A 94 6.90 0.86 12.74
C ILE A 94 6.90 1.59 14.08
N LEU A 95 5.74 2.09 14.52
CA LEU A 95 5.65 2.85 15.76
C LEU A 95 5.99 1.99 16.98
N GLY A 96 5.47 0.76 17.04
CA GLY A 96 5.77 -0.15 18.15
C GLY A 96 7.24 -0.56 18.21
N ASP A 97 7.90 -0.70 17.06
CA ASP A 97 9.34 -0.95 17.00
C ASP A 97 10.15 0.26 17.47
N TYR A 98 9.83 1.43 16.93
CA TYR A 98 10.45 2.68 17.33
C TYR A 98 10.33 2.91 18.84
N GLN A 99 9.14 2.73 19.41
CA GLN A 99 8.92 2.90 20.85
C GLN A 99 9.77 1.94 21.70
N ARG A 100 9.98 0.69 21.25
CA ARG A 100 10.84 -0.27 21.95
C ARG A 100 12.32 0.11 21.91
N GLU A 101 12.80 0.63 20.79
CA GLU A 101 14.19 1.07 20.63
C GLU A 101 14.49 2.39 21.38
N MET A 102 13.44 3.13 21.75
CA MET A 102 13.54 4.41 22.47
C MET A 102 13.20 4.32 23.96
N ALA A 103 12.81 3.14 24.44
CA ALA A 103 12.58 2.84 25.86
C ALA A 103 13.91 2.58 26.56
#